data_AF-A0A0C2J864-F1
#
_entry.id   AF-A0A0C2J864-F1
#
_cell.length_a   1.000
_cell.length_b   1.000
_cell.length_c   1.000
_cell.angle_alpha   90.00
_cell.angle_beta   90.00
_cell.angle_gamma   90.00
#
_symmetry.space_group_name_H-M   'P 1'
#
loop_
_entity.id
_entity.type
_entity.pdbx_description
1 polymer ?
#
loop_
_entity_poly.entity_id
_entity_poly.type
_entity_poly.pdbx_seq_one_letter_code
_entity_poly.pdbx_strand_id
1 'polypeptide(L)'
;MTSPGPHHRHQASLESVIDPTPPPPLDPAQRANATRVFYRIVEHFDALDNHDGNRGRSHTYSQPRLVRYTYEYALSEESRDIFLRAFFKAVALGLDENELGEDRELDFENLNPLFSGFAEYLLNNFFLPCEIA
;
A
#
# COMPACT_ATOMS: atom_id res chain seq x y z
N MET A 1 1.47 -43.43 -38.37
CA MET A 1 0.56 -42.43 -37.81
C MET A 1 0.64 -42.55 -36.29
N THR A 2 1.47 -41.74 -35.64
CA THR A 2 1.75 -41.81 -34.19
C THR A 2 1.26 -40.52 -33.54
N SER A 3 0.29 -40.64 -32.64
CA SER A 3 -0.31 -39.54 -31.88
C SER A 3 0.69 -38.99 -30.87
N PRO A 4 0.87 -37.67 -30.70
CA PRO A 4 1.66 -37.12 -29.61
C PRO A 4 0.87 -37.25 -28.29
N GLY A 5 1.52 -37.84 -27.29
CA GLY A 5 0.94 -38.07 -25.96
C GLY A 5 0.60 -36.77 -25.22
N PRO A 6 -0.17 -36.87 -24.12
CA PRO A 6 -0.64 -35.71 -23.38
C PRO A 6 0.58 -34.93 -22.88
N HIS A 7 0.69 -33.67 -23.31
CA HIS A 7 1.69 -32.77 -22.78
C HIS A 7 1.45 -32.65 -21.28
N HIS A 8 2.36 -33.22 -20.49
CA HIS A 8 2.52 -32.99 -19.06
C HIS A 8 2.82 -31.50 -18.91
N ARG A 9 1.77 -30.69 -18.95
CA ARG A 9 1.83 -29.26 -18.71
C ARG A 9 2.33 -29.15 -17.29
N HIS A 10 3.58 -28.68 -17.15
CA HIS A 10 4.19 -28.35 -15.88
C HIS A 10 3.16 -27.61 -15.02
N GLN A 11 2.51 -28.32 -14.10
CA GLN A 11 1.93 -27.70 -12.92
C GLN A 11 3.13 -27.38 -12.04
N ALA A 12 3.90 -26.36 -12.43
CA ALA A 12 4.82 -25.72 -11.52
C ALA A 12 3.95 -25.08 -10.45
N SER A 13 3.86 -25.75 -9.30
CA SER A 13 3.17 -25.18 -8.16
C SER A 13 3.88 -23.89 -7.76
N LEU A 14 3.14 -22.78 -7.76
CA LEU A 14 3.63 -21.48 -7.31
C LEU A 14 3.96 -21.48 -5.80
N GLU A 15 3.62 -22.55 -5.09
CA GLU A 15 3.96 -22.80 -3.68
C GLU A 15 5.49 -22.79 -3.41
N SER A 16 6.34 -23.04 -4.42
CA SER A 16 7.80 -22.95 -4.26
C SER A 16 8.38 -21.54 -4.42
N VAL A 17 7.59 -20.61 -4.97
CA VAL A 17 8.02 -19.23 -5.27
C VAL A 17 7.42 -18.22 -4.28
N ILE A 18 6.24 -18.54 -3.74
CA ILE A 18 5.55 -17.71 -2.77
C ILE A 18 5.79 -18.34 -1.40
N ASP A 19 6.59 -17.72 -0.54
CA ASP A 19 6.52 -18.02 0.90
C ASP A 19 5.18 -17.45 1.38
N PRO A 20 4.17 -18.30 1.64
CA PRO A 20 2.82 -17.85 1.95
C PRO A 20 2.71 -17.44 3.42
N THR A 21 3.80 -17.49 4.18
CA THR A 21 3.80 -17.16 5.60
C THR A 21 3.51 -15.66 5.76
N PRO A 22 2.33 -15.28 6.29
CA PRO A 22 2.04 -13.88 6.52
C PRO A 22 3.01 -13.34 7.59
N PRO A 23 3.41 -12.07 7.49
CA PRO A 23 4.17 -11.44 8.56
C PRO A 23 3.37 -11.54 9.86
N PRO A 24 4.05 -11.59 11.02
CA PRO A 24 3.34 -11.62 12.29
C PRO A 24 2.35 -10.44 12.37
N PRO A 25 1.16 -10.64 12.95
CA PRO A 25 0.21 -9.55 13.17
C PRO A 25 0.87 -8.37 13.89
N LEU A 26 0.40 -7.16 13.64
CA LEU A 26 0.82 -6.02 14.45
C LEU A 26 0.28 -6.19 15.88
N ASP A 27 1.06 -5.77 16.88
CA ASP A 27 0.54 -5.65 18.23
C ASP A 27 -0.65 -4.66 18.24
N PRO A 28 -1.71 -4.87 19.06
CA PRO A 28 -2.85 -3.95 19.10
C PRO A 28 -2.46 -2.47 19.34
N ALA A 29 -1.46 -2.20 20.18
CA ALA A 29 -0.97 -0.85 20.42
C ALA A 29 -0.25 -0.29 19.19
N GLN A 30 0.63 -1.09 18.59
CA GLN A 30 1.34 -0.76 17.35
C GLN A 30 0.34 -0.47 16.21
N ARG A 31 -0.69 -1.30 16.06
CA ARG A 31 -1.74 -1.13 15.05
C ARG A 31 -2.55 0.13 15.26
N ALA A 32 -2.99 0.40 16.48
CA ALA A 32 -3.76 1.60 16.80
C ALA A 32 -2.97 2.86 16.45
N ASN A 33 -1.68 2.86 16.79
CA ASN A 33 -0.78 3.96 16.51
C ASN A 33 -0.50 4.12 15.01
N ALA A 34 -0.21 3.03 14.31
CA ALA A 34 0.00 3.02 12.87
C ALA A 34 -1.23 3.53 12.12
N THR A 35 -2.41 3.12 12.56
CA THR A 35 -3.69 3.60 12.02
C THR A 35 -3.84 5.11 12.23
N ARG A 36 -3.52 5.63 13.42
CA ARG A 36 -3.61 7.07 13.70
C ARG A 36 -2.64 7.88 12.85
N VAL A 37 -1.38 7.46 12.77
CA VAL A 37 -0.35 8.14 11.95
C VAL A 37 -0.71 8.06 10.46
N PHE A 38 -1.19 6.91 9.99
CA PHE A 38 -1.71 6.73 8.64
C PHE A 38 -2.80 7.76 8.30
N TYR A 39 -3.84 7.86 9.14
CA TYR A 39 -4.92 8.83 8.91
C TYR A 39 -4.43 10.28 8.93
N ARG A 40 -3.51 10.64 9.84
CA ARG A 40 -2.91 11.98 9.88
C ARG A 40 -2.19 12.32 8.57
N ILE A 41 -1.48 11.37 7.98
CA ILE A 41 -0.79 11.55 6.69
C ILE A 41 -1.81 11.71 5.55
N VAL A 42 -2.79 10.79 5.48
CA VAL A 42 -3.83 10.79 4.44
C VAL A 42 -4.65 12.08 4.49
N GLU A 43 -5.07 12.52 5.66
CA GLU A 43 -5.87 13.75 5.84
C GLU A 43 -5.09 15.00 5.46
N HIS A 44 -3.79 15.06 5.77
CA HIS A 44 -2.94 16.15 5.34
C HIS A 44 -2.90 16.26 3.81
N PHE A 45 -2.65 15.15 3.11
CA PHE A 45 -2.59 15.17 1.65
C PHE A 45 -3.97 15.35 0.99
N ASP A 46 -5.06 14.87 1.60
CA ASP A 46 -6.43 15.12 1.13
C ASP A 46 -6.80 16.61 1.26
N ALA A 47 -6.42 17.27 2.36
CA ALA A 47 -6.63 18.70 2.54
C ALA A 47 -5.87 19.52 1.46
N LEU A 48 -4.62 19.16 1.16
CA LEU A 48 -3.85 19.77 0.08
C LEU A 48 -4.50 19.55 -1.29
N ASP A 49 -4.98 18.34 -1.57
CA ASP A 49 -5.65 17.99 -2.84
C ASP A 49 -6.93 18.82 -3.05
N ASN A 50 -7.71 19.02 -1.99
CA ASN A 50 -8.92 19.83 -2.02
C ASN A 50 -8.64 21.35 -2.10
N HIS A 51 -7.58 21.83 -1.43
CA HIS A 51 -7.23 23.26 -1.38
C HIS A 51 -6.60 23.76 -2.69
N ASP A 52 -5.68 22.98 -3.27
CA ASP A 52 -4.99 23.37 -4.50
C ASP A 52 -5.86 23.20 -5.74
N GLY A 53 -7.07 22.63 -5.59
CA GLY A 53 -8.11 22.60 -6.62
C GLY A 53 -7.57 22.11 -7.97
N ASN A 54 -6.83 21.00 -7.97
CA ASN A 54 -6.21 20.43 -9.16
C ASN A 54 -5.34 21.41 -9.98
N ARG A 55 -4.95 22.57 -9.41
CA ARG A 55 -4.14 23.61 -10.07
C ARG A 55 -2.66 23.23 -10.00
N GLY A 56 -2.31 22.14 -10.66
CA GLY A 56 -0.91 21.73 -10.83
C GLY A 56 -0.66 20.22 -10.75
N ARG A 57 -1.61 19.43 -10.22
CA ARG A 57 -1.50 17.96 -10.25
C ARG A 57 -2.03 17.45 -11.58
N SER A 58 -1.15 16.86 -12.38
CA SER A 58 -1.50 16.13 -13.61
C SER A 58 -2.09 14.74 -13.31
N HIS A 59 -2.78 14.57 -12.17
CA HIS A 59 -3.33 13.26 -11.80
C HIS A 59 -4.82 13.23 -12.12
N THR A 60 -5.25 12.18 -12.84
CA THR A 60 -6.64 11.94 -13.22
C THR A 60 -7.50 11.43 -12.05
N TYR A 61 -6.90 11.24 -10.88
CA TYR A 61 -7.51 10.65 -9.69
C TYR A 61 -6.93 11.29 -8.41
N SER A 62 -7.67 11.17 -7.31
CA SER A 62 -7.21 11.61 -5.99
C SER A 62 -6.36 10.52 -5.34
N GLN A 63 -5.05 10.76 -5.27
CA GLN A 63 -4.08 9.89 -4.60
C GLN A 63 -4.42 9.62 -3.13
N PRO A 64 -4.74 10.61 -2.29
CA PRO A 64 -5.05 10.34 -0.88
C PRO A 64 -6.29 9.49 -0.70
N ARG A 65 -7.32 9.67 -1.54
CA ARG A 65 -8.52 8.82 -1.52
C ARG A 65 -8.23 7.39 -1.96
N LEU A 66 -7.41 7.20 -3.00
CA LEU A 66 -7.01 5.86 -3.43
C LEU A 66 -6.32 5.10 -2.30
N VAL A 67 -5.33 5.72 -1.66
CA VAL A 67 -4.58 5.12 -0.54
C VAL A 67 -5.52 4.83 0.63
N ARG A 68 -6.36 5.80 1.02
CA ARG A 68 -7.35 5.65 2.09
C ARG A 68 -8.31 4.48 1.86
N TYR A 69 -8.92 4.42 0.69
CA TYR A 69 -9.94 3.43 0.39
C TYR A 69 -9.34 2.03 0.20
N THR A 70 -8.11 1.93 -0.30
CA THR A 70 -7.41 0.64 -0.32
C THR A 70 -7.24 0.06 1.09
N TYR A 71 -6.97 0.92 2.08
CA TYR A 71 -6.92 0.51 3.50
C TYR A 71 -8.31 0.21 4.09
N GLU A 72 -9.27 1.13 3.95
CA GLU A 72 -10.58 1.02 4.61
C GLU A 72 -11.37 -0.21 4.13
N TYR A 73 -11.30 -0.49 2.82
CA TYR A 73 -12.01 -1.61 2.20
C TYR A 73 -11.23 -2.93 2.19
N ALA A 74 -10.03 -3.00 2.80
CA ALA A 74 -9.39 -4.28 3.09
C ALA A 74 -10.29 -5.11 4.02
N LEU A 75 -10.57 -6.35 3.62
CA LEU A 75 -11.63 -7.20 4.20
C LEU A 75 -11.28 -7.80 5.57
N SER A 76 -9.98 -7.97 5.86
CA SER A 76 -9.52 -8.60 7.10
C SER A 76 -8.56 -7.68 7.84
N GLU A 77 -8.47 -7.87 9.17
CA GLU A 77 -7.48 -7.19 10.01
C GLU A 77 -6.05 -7.51 9.55
N GLU A 78 -5.80 -8.76 9.15
CA GLU A 78 -4.52 -9.19 8.58
C GLU A 78 -4.18 -8.42 7.30
N SER A 79 -5.13 -8.26 6.38
CA SER A 79 -4.94 -7.48 5.16
C SER A 79 -4.65 -6.00 5.45
N ARG A 80 -5.28 -5.44 6.49
CA ARG A 80 -5.02 -4.07 6.95
C ARG A 80 -3.63 -3.94 7.56
N ASP A 81 -3.19 -4.91 8.35
CA ASP A 81 -1.84 -4.93 8.91
C ASP A 81 -0.78 -5.04 7.81
N ILE A 82 -1.01 -5.90 6.80
CA ILE A 82 -0.14 -6.01 5.62
C ILE A 82 -0.07 -4.68 4.87
N PHE A 83 -1.22 -4.04 4.67
CA PHE A 83 -1.28 -2.73 4.01
C PHE A 83 -0.49 -1.67 4.79
N LEU A 84 -0.69 -1.58 6.12
CA LEU A 84 0.06 -0.64 6.97
C LEU A 84 1.56 -0.92 6.88
N ARG A 85 1.99 -2.19 6.94
CA ARG A 85 3.40 -2.57 6.76
C ARG A 85 3.97 -2.10 5.43
N ALA A 86 3.25 -2.31 4.33
CA ALA A 86 3.66 -1.88 3.00
C ALA A 86 3.71 -0.35 2.88
N PHE A 87 2.69 0.34 3.38
CA PHE A 87 2.59 1.80 3.35
C PHE A 87 3.74 2.45 4.10
N PHE A 88 3.94 2.10 5.38
CA PHE A 88 4.99 2.69 6.21
C PHE A 88 6.39 2.43 5.64
N LYS A 89 6.62 1.23 5.10
CA LYS A 89 7.86 0.92 4.37
C LYS A 89 8.03 1.83 3.15
N ALA A 90 6.97 2.05 2.37
CA ALA A 90 7.03 2.89 1.17
C ALA A 90 7.27 4.38 1.50
N VAL A 91 6.72 4.87 2.61
CA VAL A 91 6.96 6.25 3.08
C VAL A 91 8.17 6.39 4.00
N ALA A 92 9.03 5.37 4.07
CA ALA A 92 10.27 5.35 4.86
C ALA A 92 10.07 5.70 6.35
N LEU A 93 8.93 5.30 6.93
CA LEU A 93 8.64 5.42 8.35
C LEU A 93 8.74 4.03 8.99
N GLY A 94 9.53 3.90 10.07
CA GLY A 94 9.52 2.66 10.84
C GLY A 94 8.20 2.49 11.60
N LEU A 95 7.82 1.24 11.84
CA LEU A 95 6.58 0.84 12.54
C LEU A 95 6.79 0.56 14.02
N ASP A 96 8.03 0.59 14.50
CA ASP A 96 8.36 0.19 15.86
C ASP A 96 7.77 1.16 16.88
N GLU A 97 7.37 0.67 18.05
CA GLU A 97 6.69 1.47 19.09
C GLU A 97 7.50 2.69 19.53
N ASN A 98 8.84 2.60 19.47
CA ASN A 98 9.74 3.71 19.79
C ASN A 98 9.78 4.80 18.70
N GLU A 99 9.38 4.47 17.48
CA GLU A 99 9.41 5.36 16.31
C GLU A 99 8.03 5.91 15.93
N LEU A 100 6.95 5.22 16.32
CA LEU A 100 5.58 5.74 16.21
C LEU A 100 5.20 6.46 17.51
N GLY A 101 5.72 7.64 17.77
CA GLY A 101 5.18 8.50 18.84
C GLY A 101 3.91 9.23 18.37
N GLU A 102 2.92 9.45 19.25
CA GLU A 102 1.78 10.31 18.92
C GLU A 102 2.21 11.75 18.56
N ASP A 103 3.30 12.21 19.19
CA ASP A 103 3.92 13.52 18.97
C ASP A 103 5.01 13.48 17.89
N ARG A 104 5.09 12.39 17.10
CA ARG A 104 6.06 12.31 16.02
C ARG A 104 5.83 13.47 15.05
N GLU A 105 6.86 14.29 14.89
CA GLU A 105 6.89 15.30 13.85
C GLU A 105 7.01 14.62 12.49
N LEU A 106 6.08 14.92 11.60
CA LEU A 106 6.03 14.37 10.25
C LEU A 106 6.52 15.45 9.30
N ASP A 107 7.60 15.14 8.58
CA ASP A 107 8.11 15.99 7.52
C ASP A 107 7.30 15.75 6.24
N PHE A 108 6.22 16.53 6.08
CA PHE A 108 5.30 16.38 4.96
C PHE A 108 5.93 16.71 3.61
N GLU A 109 6.97 17.54 3.57
CA GLU A 109 7.69 17.86 2.33
C GLU A 109 8.46 16.64 1.82
N ASN A 110 9.16 15.95 2.72
CA ASN A 110 9.88 14.71 2.39
C ASN A 110 8.92 13.51 2.17
N LEU A 111 7.76 13.50 2.84
CA LEU A 111 6.74 12.45 2.65
C LEU A 111 6.00 12.57 1.32
N ASN A 112 5.82 13.78 0.78
CA ASN A 112 5.03 14.03 -0.43
C ASN A 112 5.44 13.15 -1.63
N PRO A 113 6.72 13.12 -2.07
CA PRO A 113 7.12 12.28 -3.21
C PRO A 113 6.96 10.78 -2.92
N LEU A 114 7.18 10.33 -1.68
CA LEU A 114 7.02 8.93 -1.30
C LEU A 114 5.56 8.50 -1.30
N PHE A 115 4.68 9.36 -0.78
CA PHE A 115 3.24 9.16 -0.77
C PHE A 115 2.67 9.06 -2.18
N SER A 116 3.04 10.00 -3.06
CA SER A 116 2.65 9.96 -4.48
C SER A 116 3.17 8.70 -5.17
N GLY A 117 4.42 8.32 -4.94
CA GLY A 117 4.99 7.09 -5.49
C GLY A 117 4.25 5.83 -5.04
N PHE A 118 3.83 5.76 -3.77
CA PHE A 118 3.02 4.65 -3.28
C PHE A 118 1.62 4.61 -3.93
N ALA A 119 0.98 5.77 -4.12
CA ALA A 119 -0.31 5.85 -4.79
C ALA A 119 -0.23 5.44 -6.27
N GLU A 120 0.85 5.82 -6.97
CA GLU A 120 1.12 5.37 -8.34
C GLU A 120 1.39 3.87 -8.40
N TYR A 121 2.16 3.33 -7.45
CA TYR A 121 2.38 1.89 -7.33
C TYR A 121 1.06 1.12 -7.16
N LEU A 122 0.17 1.58 -6.27
CA LEU A 122 -1.15 0.97 -6.09
C LEU A 122 -1.95 0.99 -7.39
N LEU A 123 -2.03 2.15 -8.05
CA LEU A 123 -2.76 2.30 -9.30
C LEU A 123 -2.23 1.33 -10.37
N ASN A 124 -0.92 1.32 -10.61
CA ASN A 124 -0.28 0.56 -11.68
C ASN A 124 -0.33 -0.96 -11.48
N ASN A 125 -0.34 -1.44 -10.23
CA ASN A 125 -0.26 -2.88 -9.95
C ASN A 125 -1.62 -3.52 -9.63
N PHE A 126 -2.61 -2.74 -9.17
CA PHE A 126 -3.88 -3.30 -8.68
C PHE A 126 -5.13 -2.75 -9.37
N PHE A 127 -5.08 -1.55 -9.94
CA PHE A 127 -6.27 -0.87 -10.47
C PHE A 127 -6.23 -0.64 -11.98
N LEU A 128 -5.04 -0.66 -12.59
CA LEU A 128 -4.89 -0.69 -14.03
C LEU A 128 -4.78 -2.13 -14.53
N PRO A 129 -5.29 -2.43 -15.74
CA PRO A 129 -4.99 -3.69 -16.40
C PRO A 129 -3.47 -3.83 -16.52
N CYS A 130 -2.91 -4.99 -16.15
CA CYS A 130 -1.51 -5.28 -16.41
C CYS A 130 -1.24 -5.04 -17.90
N GLU A 131 -0.34 -4.12 -18.23
CA GLU A 131 0.16 -4.02 -19.59
C GLU A 131 0.86 -5.36 -19.89
N ILE A 132 0.25 -6.14 -20.77
CA ILE A 132 0.89 -7.33 -21.34
C ILE A 132 1.95 -6.77 -22.28
N ALA A 133 3.21 -6.77 -21.83
CA ALA A 133 4.37 -6.49 -22.68
C ALA A 133 4.67 -7.67 -23.60
#